data_AF-A0A522QMG3-F1
#
_entry.id   AF-A0A522QMG3-F1
#
_cell.length_a   1.000
_cell.length_b   1.000
_cell.length_c   1.000
_cell.angle_alpha   90.00
_cell.angle_beta   90.00
_cell.angle_gamma   90.00
#
_symmetry.space_group_name_H-M   'P 1'
#
loop_
_entity.id
_entity.type
_entity.pdbx_description
1 polymer ?
#
loop_
_entity_poly.entity_id
_entity_poly.type
_entity_poly.pdbx_seq_one_letter_code
_entity_poly.pdbx_strand_id
1 'polypeptide(L)'
;MLRIDVRTLPPGQRHQRVIDAFEEIQVGDAVELIAPHDPRGVRHEFEDLYAGTFRWESAAPDPNAWQAEVRKIASTSASDDVETIAANDAFEVVRVIVPAGGSVPEQAVAQPCAIVVTAGVVSVTAAGHAEALNAGGVKALAPSTPFALASENGASLIVVQGRAR
;
A
#
# COMPACT_ATOMS: atom_id res chain seq x y z
N MET A 1 8.12 6.85 -20.04
CA MET A 1 8.35 7.36 -18.67
C MET A 1 7.99 8.83 -18.64
N LEU A 2 6.93 9.18 -17.93
CA LEU A 2 6.41 10.55 -17.82
C LEU A 2 7.05 11.23 -16.60
N ARG A 3 7.66 12.40 -16.78
CA ARG A 3 8.35 13.12 -15.69
C ARG A 3 7.64 14.43 -15.36
N ILE A 4 7.35 14.67 -14.09
CA ILE A 4 6.63 15.83 -13.58
C ILE A 4 7.46 16.48 -12.49
N ASP A 5 7.91 17.70 -12.74
CA ASP A 5 8.54 18.54 -11.72
C ASP A 5 7.48 19.46 -11.09
N VAL A 6 7.00 19.12 -9.90
CA VAL A 6 5.94 19.92 -9.25
C VAL A 6 6.45 21.24 -8.69
N ARG A 7 7.78 21.45 -8.64
CA ARG A 7 8.38 22.72 -8.20
C ARG A 7 8.05 23.85 -9.17
N THR A 8 7.78 23.52 -10.44
CA THR A 8 7.39 24.49 -11.47
C THR A 8 5.89 24.79 -11.47
N LEU A 9 5.10 24.13 -10.61
CA LEU A 9 3.65 24.25 -10.56
C LEU A 9 3.18 25.05 -9.33
N PRO A 10 2.05 25.78 -9.45
CA PRO A 10 1.38 26.39 -8.30
C PRO A 10 1.04 25.33 -7.24
N PRO A 11 1.16 25.63 -5.92
CA PRO A 11 0.94 24.66 -4.85
C PRO A 11 -0.37 23.88 -4.97
N GLY A 12 -1.48 24.55 -5.31
CA GLY A 12 -2.80 23.91 -5.44
C GLY A 12 -2.99 23.01 -6.67
N GLN A 13 -2.04 22.97 -7.60
CA GLN A 13 -2.13 22.14 -8.82
C GLN A 13 -1.20 20.92 -8.78
N ARG A 14 -0.31 20.83 -7.78
CA ARG A 14 0.77 19.84 -7.75
C ARG A 14 0.24 18.40 -7.68
N HIS A 15 -0.68 18.15 -6.76
CA HIS A 15 -1.25 16.82 -6.52
C HIS A 15 -2.07 16.37 -7.74
N GLN A 16 -3.05 17.18 -8.14
CA GLN A 16 -3.91 16.91 -9.28
C GLN A 16 -3.10 16.57 -10.54
N ARG A 17 -2.03 17.35 -10.84
CA ARG A 17 -1.23 17.10 -12.04
C ARG A 17 -0.55 15.73 -12.07
N VAL A 18 -0.12 15.24 -10.91
CA VAL A 18 0.52 13.91 -10.76
C VAL A 18 -0.55 12.81 -10.84
N ILE A 19 -1.73 13.05 -10.27
CA ILE A 19 -2.86 12.13 -10.34
C ILE A 19 -3.36 11.97 -11.78
N ASP A 20 -3.65 13.08 -12.47
CA ASP A 20 -4.10 13.05 -13.87
C ASP A 20 -3.11 12.28 -14.76
N ALA A 21 -1.81 12.54 -14.56
CA ALA A 21 -0.75 11.83 -15.26
C ALA A 21 -0.73 10.34 -14.96
N PHE A 22 -0.97 9.95 -13.71
CA PHE A 22 -1.03 8.55 -13.35
C PHE A 22 -2.25 7.86 -13.96
N GLU A 23 -3.41 8.52 -14.03
CA GLU A 23 -4.60 7.98 -14.67
C GLU A 23 -4.37 7.68 -16.15
N GLU A 24 -3.61 8.54 -16.85
CA GLU A 24 -3.32 8.41 -18.28
C GLU A 24 -2.33 7.28 -18.65
N ILE A 25 -1.42 6.90 -17.75
CA ILE A 25 -0.41 5.86 -18.05
C ILE A 25 -0.99 4.44 -18.04
N GLN A 26 -0.37 3.52 -18.79
CA GLN A 26 -0.78 2.12 -18.82
C GLN A 26 -0.19 1.33 -17.65
N VAL A 27 -0.76 0.16 -17.37
CA VAL A 27 -0.14 -0.79 -16.43
C VAL A 27 1.27 -1.15 -16.91
N GLY A 28 2.24 -1.11 -15.99
CA GLY A 28 3.66 -1.32 -16.25
C GLY A 28 4.44 -0.03 -16.43
N ASP A 29 3.79 1.09 -16.79
CA ASP A 29 4.41 2.40 -16.90
C ASP A 29 4.56 3.09 -15.53
N ALA A 30 5.34 4.16 -15.50
CA ALA A 30 5.57 4.96 -14.30
C ALA A 30 5.59 6.47 -14.57
N VAL A 31 5.19 7.22 -13.55
CA VAL A 31 5.36 8.67 -13.42
C VAL A 31 6.53 8.95 -12.48
N GLU A 32 7.49 9.73 -12.93
CA GLU A 32 8.57 10.27 -12.10
C GLU A 32 8.17 11.67 -11.59
N LEU A 33 8.07 11.82 -10.28
CA LEU A 33 7.74 13.05 -9.57
C LEU A 33 9.00 13.67 -8.97
N ILE A 34 9.28 14.93 -9.28
CA ILE A 34 10.28 15.74 -8.56
C ILE A 34 9.57 16.75 -7.65
N ALA A 35 9.88 16.70 -6.36
CA ALA A 35 9.29 17.56 -5.34
C ALA A 35 10.37 18.34 -4.56
N PRO A 36 10.04 19.51 -3.98
CA PRO A 36 11.00 20.29 -3.18
C PRO A 36 11.26 19.67 -1.79
N HIS A 37 10.47 18.68 -1.39
CA HIS A 37 10.57 17.91 -0.15
C HIS A 37 9.90 16.55 -0.35
N ASP A 38 9.92 15.71 0.68
CA ASP A 38 9.22 14.42 0.69
C ASP A 38 7.75 14.55 0.25
N PRO A 39 7.34 13.93 -0.87
CA PRO A 39 5.99 14.01 -1.42
C PRO A 39 4.96 13.15 -0.66
N ARG A 40 5.08 13.03 0.68
CA ARG A 40 4.17 12.25 1.53
C ARG A 40 2.69 12.57 1.31
N GLY A 41 2.36 13.84 1.08
CA GLY A 41 0.98 14.26 0.82
C GLY A 41 0.42 13.66 -0.46
N VAL A 42 1.19 13.71 -1.56
CA VAL A 42 0.80 13.09 -2.84
C VAL A 42 0.71 11.58 -2.65
N ARG A 43 1.71 10.97 -2.00
CA ARG A 43 1.70 9.53 -1.72
C ARG A 43 0.46 9.10 -0.96
N HIS A 44 0.06 9.83 0.08
CA HIS A 44 -1.13 9.49 0.87
C HIS A 44 -2.40 9.53 0.02
N GLU A 45 -2.54 10.54 -0.84
CA GLU A 45 -3.69 10.64 -1.77
C GLU A 45 -3.71 9.47 -2.77
N PHE A 46 -2.54 9.01 -3.22
CA PHE A 46 -2.43 7.78 -4.01
C PHE A 46 -2.85 6.54 -3.23
N GLU A 47 -2.42 6.42 -1.97
CA GLU A 47 -2.80 5.31 -1.10
C GLU A 47 -4.32 5.27 -0.87
N ASP A 48 -4.99 6.43 -0.80
CA ASP A 48 -6.44 6.51 -0.64
C ASP A 48 -7.21 6.17 -1.92
N LEU A 49 -6.75 6.67 -3.07
CA LEU A 49 -7.49 6.58 -4.34
C LEU A 49 -7.15 5.32 -5.15
N TYR A 50 -5.92 4.85 -5.06
CA TYR A 50 -5.35 3.86 -5.96
C TYR A 50 -4.73 2.68 -5.21
N ALA A 51 -5.12 2.46 -3.94
CA ALA A 51 -4.60 1.40 -3.08
C ALA A 51 -4.41 0.07 -3.85
N GLY A 52 -3.16 -0.38 -3.90
CA GLY A 52 -2.78 -1.63 -4.56
C GLY A 52 -2.83 -1.67 -6.08
N THR A 53 -3.01 -0.54 -6.74
CA THR A 53 -2.86 -0.42 -8.20
C THR A 53 -1.58 0.33 -8.58
N PHE A 54 -0.76 0.71 -7.60
CA PHE A 54 0.55 1.33 -7.81
C PHE A 54 1.62 0.79 -6.85
N ARG A 55 2.88 0.95 -7.25
CA ARG A 55 4.06 0.90 -6.37
C ARG A 55 4.69 2.27 -6.29
N TRP A 56 5.22 2.59 -5.11
CA TRP A 56 5.85 3.86 -4.82
C TRP A 56 7.27 3.66 -4.31
N GLU A 57 8.23 4.21 -5.03
CA GLU A 57 9.61 4.28 -4.61
C GLU A 57 10.02 5.74 -4.52
N SER A 58 10.68 6.15 -3.43
CA SER A 58 11.13 7.54 -3.30
C SER A 58 12.48 7.64 -2.61
N ALA A 59 13.29 8.57 -3.09
CA ALA A 59 14.59 8.89 -2.54
C ALA A 59 14.81 10.40 -2.50
N ALA A 60 15.76 10.80 -1.67
CA ALA A 60 16.30 12.16 -1.62
C ALA A 60 17.71 12.17 -2.22
N PRO A 61 17.86 12.14 -3.55
CA PRO A 61 19.17 12.05 -4.19
C PRO A 61 20.01 13.33 -4.01
N ASP A 62 19.38 14.46 -3.71
CA ASP A 62 20.06 15.70 -3.36
C ASP A 62 19.30 16.48 -2.26
N PRO A 63 19.96 17.43 -1.56
CA PRO A 63 19.33 18.16 -0.45
C PRO A 63 18.14 19.05 -0.84
N ASN A 64 17.98 19.37 -2.13
CA ASN A 64 16.99 20.32 -2.64
C ASN A 64 15.93 19.66 -3.55
N ALA A 65 15.98 18.35 -3.72
CA ALA A 65 15.02 17.61 -4.51
C ALA A 65 14.78 16.21 -3.95
N TRP A 66 13.50 15.89 -3.85
CA TRP A 66 13.02 14.53 -3.70
C TRP A 66 12.55 14.01 -5.05
N GLN A 67 12.83 12.75 -5.31
CA GLN A 67 12.37 12.05 -6.49
C GLN A 67 11.55 10.84 -6.05
N ALA A 68 10.36 10.71 -6.62
CA ALA A 68 9.52 9.54 -6.44
C ALA A 68 9.15 8.94 -7.79
N GLU A 69 9.22 7.63 -7.90
CA GLU A 69 8.67 6.86 -9.01
C GLU A 69 7.34 6.23 -8.57
N VAL A 70 6.28 6.50 -9.33
CA VAL A 70 4.95 5.94 -9.11
C VAL A 70 4.63 5.05 -10.29
N ARG A 71 4.75 3.74 -10.09
CA ARG A 71 4.53 2.73 -11.14
C ARG A 71 3.12 2.19 -11.07
N LYS A 72 2.38 2.20 -12.17
CA LYS A 72 1.07 1.55 -12.25
C LYS A 72 1.28 0.04 -12.38
N ILE A 73 0.70 -0.74 -11.48
CA ILE A 73 0.81 -2.20 -11.50
C ILE A 73 -0.53 -2.83 -11.87
N ALA A 74 -0.48 -4.03 -12.44
CA ALA A 74 -1.69 -4.81 -12.67
C ALA A 74 -2.27 -5.18 -11.30
N SER A 75 -3.59 -5.16 -11.19
CA SER A 75 -4.31 -5.80 -10.09
C SER A 75 -4.02 -7.31 -10.12
N THR A 76 -2.90 -7.73 -9.56
CA THR A 76 -2.53 -9.14 -9.44
C THR A 76 -3.07 -9.66 -8.12
N SER A 77 -3.36 -10.95 -8.01
CA SER A 77 -3.69 -11.58 -6.72
C SER A 77 -2.76 -11.08 -5.61
N ALA A 78 -3.33 -10.70 -4.47
CA ALA A 78 -2.66 -9.95 -3.39
C ALA A 78 -1.48 -10.68 -2.72
N SER A 79 -1.17 -11.91 -3.16
CA SER A 79 -0.07 -12.73 -2.67
C SER A 79 1.32 -12.26 -3.12
N ASP A 80 1.42 -11.49 -4.22
CA ASP A 80 2.71 -11.17 -4.83
C ASP A 80 3.30 -9.82 -4.36
N ASP A 81 2.53 -8.98 -3.66
CA ASP A 81 2.94 -7.69 -3.12
C ASP A 81 3.03 -7.70 -1.58
N VAL A 82 3.79 -8.67 -1.06
CA VAL A 82 4.18 -8.72 0.36
C VAL A 82 5.62 -8.23 0.49
N GLU A 83 5.83 -7.11 1.18
CA GLU A 83 7.14 -6.50 1.41
C GLU A 83 7.49 -6.56 2.90
N THR A 84 8.64 -7.13 3.28
CA THR A 84 9.13 -7.06 4.66
C THR A 84 9.60 -5.65 5.00
N ILE A 85 8.92 -4.99 5.93
CA ILE A 85 9.28 -3.66 6.45
C ILE A 85 10.37 -3.79 7.53
N ALA A 86 10.20 -4.74 8.45
CA ALA A 86 11.13 -4.97 9.55
C ALA A 86 11.00 -6.41 10.07
N ALA A 87 12.09 -7.00 10.55
CA ALA A 87 12.07 -8.32 11.15
C ALA A 87 13.13 -8.45 12.25
N ASN A 88 12.80 -9.19 13.31
CA ASN A 88 13.72 -9.62 14.37
C ASN A 88 13.26 -10.97 14.95
N ASP A 89 13.88 -11.41 16.03
CA ASP A 89 13.57 -12.69 16.67
C ASP A 89 12.18 -12.73 17.33
N ALA A 90 11.58 -11.58 17.62
CA ALA A 90 10.28 -11.49 18.27
C ALA A 90 9.13 -11.37 17.25
N PHE A 91 9.34 -10.63 16.16
CA PHE A 91 8.27 -10.35 15.19
C PHE A 91 8.78 -10.06 13.79
N GLU A 92 7.84 -10.12 12.85
CA GLU A 92 7.97 -9.58 11.51
C GLU A 92 6.85 -8.58 11.23
N VAL A 93 7.20 -7.50 10.54
CA VAL A 93 6.28 -6.50 10.03
C VAL A 93 6.38 -6.54 8.53
N VAL A 94 5.27 -6.87 7.87
CA VAL A 94 5.16 -6.87 6.42
C VAL A 94 4.12 -5.85 5.98
N ARG A 95 4.38 -5.18 4.85
CA ARG A 95 3.36 -4.49 4.07
C ARG A 95 2.66 -5.53 3.22
N VAL A 96 1.33 -5.49 3.20
CA VAL A 96 0.51 -6.31 2.30
C VAL A 96 -0.37 -5.39 1.51
N ILE A 97 -0.34 -5.54 0.19
CA ILE A 97 -1.17 -4.79 -0.72
C ILE A 97 -2.25 -5.72 -1.29
N VAL A 98 -3.52 -5.35 -1.06
CA VAL A 98 -4.67 -6.02 -1.67
C VAL A 98 -5.18 -5.11 -2.77
N PRO A 99 -4.97 -5.42 -4.07
CA PRO A 99 -5.49 -4.57 -5.14
C PRO A 99 -7.02 -4.55 -5.16
N ALA A 100 -7.58 -3.59 -5.89
CA ALA A 100 -8.99 -3.57 -6.24
C ALA A 100 -9.41 -4.88 -6.94
N GLY A 101 -10.44 -5.54 -6.41
CA GLY A 101 -10.90 -6.88 -6.81
C GLY A 101 -9.99 -8.03 -6.37
N GLY A 102 -8.90 -7.73 -5.67
CA GLY A 102 -7.90 -8.69 -5.22
C GLY A 102 -8.27 -9.37 -3.90
N SER A 103 -7.65 -10.52 -3.65
CA SER A 103 -7.75 -11.24 -2.39
C SER A 103 -6.44 -11.90 -2.00
N VAL A 104 -6.24 -12.03 -0.69
CA VAL A 104 -5.27 -12.93 -0.08
C VAL A 104 -6.02 -14.19 0.34
N PRO A 105 -5.63 -15.38 -0.15
CA PRO A 105 -6.33 -16.63 0.13
C PRO A 105 -6.33 -16.95 1.63
N GLU A 106 -7.22 -17.86 2.03
CA GLU A 106 -7.28 -18.32 3.42
C GLU A 106 -5.94 -18.90 3.86
N GLN A 107 -5.46 -18.41 5.00
CA GLN A 107 -4.21 -18.81 5.62
C GLN A 107 -4.31 -18.71 7.13
N ALA A 108 -3.37 -19.31 7.84
CA ALA A 108 -3.25 -19.21 9.28
C ALA A 108 -1.78 -19.02 9.66
N VAL A 109 -1.53 -18.13 10.62
CA VAL A 109 -0.20 -17.88 11.17
C VAL A 109 -0.10 -18.53 12.55
N ALA A 110 1.00 -19.24 12.82
CA ALA A 110 1.15 -20.03 14.05
C ALA A 110 1.21 -19.16 15.32
N GLN A 111 1.59 -17.89 15.19
CA GLN A 111 1.72 -16.92 16.28
C GLN A 111 0.59 -15.87 16.20
N PRO A 112 0.37 -15.06 17.25
CA PRO A 112 -0.57 -13.96 17.18
C PRO A 112 -0.19 -12.99 16.04
N CYS A 113 -1.19 -12.47 15.34
CA CYS A 113 -0.96 -11.41 14.35
C CYS A 113 -1.95 -10.27 14.49
N ALA A 114 -1.52 -9.08 14.07
CA ALA A 114 -2.37 -7.91 13.94
C ALA A 114 -2.35 -7.42 12.49
N ILE A 115 -3.54 -7.17 11.94
CA ILE A 115 -3.74 -6.53 10.65
C ILE A 115 -4.09 -5.07 10.93
N VAL A 116 -3.32 -4.15 10.37
CA VAL A 116 -3.51 -2.70 10.47
C VAL A 116 -3.76 -2.17 9.07
N VAL A 117 -4.92 -1.55 8.84
CA VAL A 117 -5.24 -0.94 7.54
C VAL A 117 -4.63 0.45 7.50
N THR A 118 -3.66 0.67 6.62
CA THR A 118 -3.04 1.99 6.45
C THR A 118 -3.74 2.85 5.42
N ALA A 119 -4.39 2.23 4.42
CA ALA A 119 -5.20 2.93 3.43
C ALA A 119 -6.23 1.99 2.76
N GLY A 120 -7.28 2.57 2.19
CA GLY A 120 -8.36 1.82 1.54
C GLY A 120 -9.24 1.05 2.53
N VAL A 121 -9.91 0.01 2.02
CA VAL A 121 -10.84 -0.82 2.79
C VAL A 121 -10.59 -2.29 2.49
N VAL A 122 -10.45 -3.12 3.53
CA VAL A 122 -10.30 -4.57 3.39
C VAL A 122 -11.41 -5.29 4.14
N SER A 123 -11.94 -6.35 3.53
CA SER A 123 -12.76 -7.35 4.22
C SER A 123 -11.84 -8.43 4.79
N VAL A 124 -11.87 -8.59 6.11
CA VAL A 124 -11.17 -9.67 6.82
C VAL A 124 -12.19 -10.74 7.17
N THR A 125 -12.04 -11.92 6.58
CA THR A 125 -12.85 -13.09 6.96
C THR A 125 -12.06 -13.94 7.93
N ALA A 126 -12.55 -14.14 9.15
CA ALA A 126 -11.93 -15.00 10.16
C ALA A 126 -13.01 -15.69 11.00
N ALA A 127 -12.80 -16.96 11.35
CA ALA A 127 -13.76 -17.75 12.14
C ALA A 127 -15.20 -17.71 11.58
N GLY A 128 -15.34 -17.74 10.24
CA GLY A 128 -16.63 -17.70 9.55
C GLY A 128 -17.32 -16.33 9.51
N HIS A 129 -16.67 -15.27 10.01
CA HIS A 129 -17.23 -13.91 10.04
C HIS A 129 -16.38 -12.97 9.18
N ALA A 130 -17.02 -12.26 8.27
CA ALA A 130 -16.40 -11.20 7.48
C ALA A 130 -16.63 -9.84 8.15
N GLU A 131 -15.57 -9.07 8.32
CA GLU A 131 -15.58 -7.72 8.88
C GLU A 131 -14.85 -6.76 7.95
N ALA A 132 -15.46 -5.62 7.61
CA ALA A 132 -14.81 -4.58 6.83
C ALA A 132 -14.01 -3.64 7.76
N LEU A 133 -12.73 -3.45 7.44
CA LEU A 133 -11.83 -2.52 8.11
C LEU A 133 -11.45 -1.40 7.14
N ASN A 134 -11.73 -0.16 7.52
CA ASN A 134 -11.30 1.04 6.81
C ASN A 134 -9.88 1.43 7.26
N ALA A 135 -9.26 2.39 6.56
CA ALA A 135 -8.02 3.04 7.00
C ALA A 135 -8.08 3.44 8.49
N GLY A 136 -7.03 3.08 9.24
CA GLY A 136 -6.96 3.23 10.70
C GLY A 136 -7.57 2.06 11.49
N GLY A 137 -8.29 1.15 10.83
CA GLY A 137 -8.84 -0.06 11.43
C GLY A 137 -7.76 -1.08 11.79
N VAL A 138 -7.97 -1.79 12.89
CA VAL A 138 -7.04 -2.81 13.40
C VAL A 138 -7.80 -4.06 13.81
N LYS A 139 -7.29 -5.23 13.41
CA LYS A 139 -7.81 -6.54 13.82
C LYS A 139 -6.69 -7.41 14.36
N ALA A 140 -6.83 -7.84 15.61
CA ALA A 140 -5.99 -8.87 16.19
C ALA A 140 -6.58 -10.26 15.91
N LEU A 141 -5.72 -11.21 15.53
CA LEU A 141 -6.08 -12.61 15.34
C LEU A 141 -5.26 -13.46 16.31
N ALA A 142 -5.95 -14.42 16.93
CA ALA A 142 -5.32 -15.41 17.80
C ALA A 142 -4.41 -16.36 16.97
N PRO A 143 -3.44 -17.02 17.62
CA PRO A 143 -2.62 -18.04 16.99
C PRO A 143 -3.46 -19.07 16.22
N SER A 144 -3.03 -19.38 15.01
CA SER A 144 -3.63 -20.38 14.13
C SER A 144 -5.09 -20.13 13.74
N THR A 145 -5.64 -18.93 13.98
CA THR A 145 -6.96 -18.54 13.46
C THR A 145 -6.87 -18.42 11.93
N PRO A 146 -7.63 -19.22 11.15
CA PRO A 146 -7.70 -19.05 9.70
C PRO A 146 -8.33 -17.72 9.33
N PHE A 147 -7.72 -17.02 8.39
CA PHE A 147 -8.24 -15.77 7.86
C PHE A 147 -7.96 -15.61 6.37
N ALA A 148 -8.84 -14.88 5.69
CA ALA A 148 -8.68 -14.43 4.31
C ALA A 148 -8.90 -12.91 4.22
N LEU A 149 -8.29 -12.27 3.22
CA LEU A 149 -8.43 -10.83 2.98
C LEU A 149 -8.98 -10.62 1.58
N ALA A 150 -9.87 -9.66 1.39
CA ALA A 150 -10.33 -9.24 0.07
C ALA A 150 -10.62 -7.75 0.05
N SER A 151 -10.48 -7.12 -1.11
CA SER A 151 -10.86 -5.73 -1.29
C SER A 151 -11.51 -5.48 -2.64
N GLU A 152 -12.61 -4.72 -2.65
CA GLU A 152 -13.25 -4.28 -3.90
C GLU A 152 -12.50 -3.11 -4.52
N ASN A 153 -12.07 -2.13 -3.71
CA ASN A 153 -11.45 -0.88 -4.17
C ASN A 153 -9.94 -0.79 -3.89
N GLY A 154 -9.37 -1.84 -3.30
CA GLY A 154 -7.98 -1.89 -2.90
C GLY A 154 -7.75 -1.51 -1.43
N ALA A 155 -6.68 -2.04 -0.85
CA ALA A 155 -6.23 -1.73 0.49
C ALA A 155 -4.71 -1.88 0.63
N SER A 156 -4.11 -1.03 1.45
CA SER A 156 -2.73 -1.14 1.92
C SER A 156 -2.73 -1.46 3.40
N LEU A 157 -2.06 -2.54 3.78
CA LEU A 157 -2.08 -3.10 5.11
C LEU A 157 -0.66 -3.22 5.66
N ILE A 158 -0.53 -3.10 6.98
CA ILE A 158 0.62 -3.60 7.72
C ILE A 158 0.16 -4.82 8.50
N VAL A 159 0.84 -5.94 8.32
CA VAL A 159 0.62 -7.15 9.11
C VAL A 159 1.82 -7.34 10.03
N VAL A 160 1.54 -7.36 11.33
CA VAL A 160 2.54 -7.65 12.37
C VAL A 160 2.31 -9.08 12.85
N GLN A 161 3.32 -9.92 12.73
CA GLN A 161 3.23 -11.34 13.11
C GLN A 161 4.30 -11.66 14.14
N GLY A 162 3.94 -12.36 15.21
CA GLY A 162 4.93 -12.93 16.10
C GLY A 162 5.80 -13.97 15.37
N ARG A 163 7.06 -14.10 15.76
CA ARG A 163 7.93 -15.20 15.33
C ARG A 163 8.10 -16.21 16.46
N ALA A 164 8.10 -17.49 16.10
CA ALA A 164 8.49 -18.52 17.05
C ALA A 164 9.99 -18.36 17.35
N ARG A 165 10.34 -18.44 18.64
CA ARG A 165 11.74 -18.52 19.07
C ARG A 165 12.31 -19.90 18.77
#